data_AF-A0A9J6AYH1-F1
#
_entry.id   AF-A0A9J6AYH1-F1
#
_cell.length_a   1.000
_cell.length_b   1.000
_cell.length_c   1.000
_cell.angle_alpha   90.00
_cell.angle_beta   90.00
_cell.angle_gamma   90.00
#
_symmetry.space_group_name_H-M   'P 1'
#
loop_
_entity.id
_entity.type
_entity.pdbx_description
1 polymer ?
#
loop_
_entity_poly.entity_id
_entity_poly.type
_entity_poly.pdbx_seq_one_letter_code
_entity_poly.pdbx_strand_id
1 'polypeptide(L)' 'MCSNYCWRSNSYVEKPVEYQVFMFKYKYDSCFIWIYIEQSVMNRRVDTRVDEMVNACRLVDKVRKIFIPE' A
#
# COMPACT_ATOMS: atom_id res chain seq x y z
N MET A 1 -18.31 14.17 4.95
CA MET A 1 -18.02 12.73 4.86
C MET A 1 -16.58 12.59 4.38
N CYS A 2 -15.62 12.32 5.26
CA CYS A 2 -14.25 12.00 4.83
C CYS A 2 -14.26 10.56 4.34
N SER A 3 -14.10 10.38 3.03
CA SER A 3 -13.90 9.06 2.43
C SER A 3 -12.51 8.58 2.87
N ASN A 4 -12.46 7.59 3.77
CA ASN A 4 -11.20 7.07 4.31
C ASN A 4 -10.51 6.18 3.26
N TYR A 5 -9.68 6.78 2.42
CA TYR A 5 -8.81 6.04 1.52
C TYR A 5 -7.44 5.88 2.17
N CYS A 6 -6.97 4.63 2.27
CA CYS A 6 -5.63 4.32 2.79
C CYS A 6 -4.72 3.99 1.59
N TRP A 7 -3.96 4.98 1.14
CA TRP A 7 -3.06 4.83 -0.01
C TRP A 7 -1.65 4.46 0.45
N ARG A 8 -1.04 3.46 -0.20
CA ARG A 8 0.31 2.95 0.12
C ARG A 8 1.40 3.38 -0.86
N SER A 9 1.02 3.81 -2.07
CA SER A 9 1.95 4.14 -3.15
C SER A 9 2.06 5.65 -3.33
N ASN A 10 3.25 6.20 -3.12
CA ASN A 10 3.50 7.64 -3.26
C ASN A 10 3.14 8.17 -4.64
N SER A 11 3.49 7.44 -5.71
CA SER A 11 3.18 7.85 -7.08
C SER A 11 1.67 7.96 -7.38
N TYR A 12 0.83 7.25 -6.63
CA TYR A 12 -0.64 7.35 -6.76
C TYR A 12 -1.23 8.47 -5.91
N VAL A 13 -0.49 8.96 -4.91
CA VAL A 13 -0.88 10.12 -4.09
C VAL A 13 -0.39 11.41 -4.75
N GLU A 14 0.83 11.43 -5.28
CA GLU A 14 1.47 12.61 -5.88
C GLU A 14 0.75 13.04 -7.17
N LYS A 15 0.43 12.09 -8.06
CA LYS A 15 -0.25 12.40 -9.34
C LYS A 15 -1.56 13.19 -9.18
N PRO A 16 -2.54 12.79 -8.35
CA PRO A 16 -3.75 13.56 -8.18
C PRO A 16 -3.56 14.86 -7.37
N VAL A 17 -2.54 14.93 -6.50
CA VAL A 17 -2.28 16.14 -5.67
C VAL A 17 -1.53 17.22 -6.45
N GLU A 18 -0.64 16.85 -7.38
CA GLU A 18 0.20 17.76 -8.15
C GLU A 18 -0.41 18.16 -9.49
N TYR A 19 -1.09 17.25 -10.19
CA TYR A 19 -1.68 17.57 -11.48
C TYR A 19 -2.98 18.37 -11.30
N GLN A 20 -2.92 19.64 -11.68
CA GLN A 20 -4.01 20.62 -11.62
C GLN A 20 -5.29 20.14 -12.33
N VAL A 21 -5.17 19.25 -13.31
CA VAL A 21 -6.27 18.62 -14.06
C VAL A 21 -7.22 17.85 -13.14
N PHE A 22 -6.73 17.28 -12.04
CA PHE A 22 -7.58 16.53 -11.10
C PHE A 22 -8.30 17.43 -10.09
N MET A 23 -7.97 18.73 -10.03
CA MET A 23 -8.52 19.73 -9.10
C MET A 23 -8.69 19.20 -7.66
N PHE A 24 -7.83 18.29 -7.24
CA PHE A 24 -8.04 17.47 -6.04
C PHE A 24 -8.13 18.34 -4.79
N LYS A 25 -7.25 19.35 -4.71
CA LYS A 25 -7.21 20.38 -3.65
C LYS A 25 -8.45 21.28 -3.61
N TYR A 26 -9.17 21.42 -4.73
CA TYR A 26 -10.35 22.28 -4.83
C TYR A 26 -11.65 21.50 -4.57
N LYS A 27 -11.64 20.19 -4.86
CA LYS A 27 -12.81 19.31 -4.75
C LYS A 27 -12.91 18.63 -3.38
N TYR A 28 -11.79 18.43 -2.69
CA TYR A 28 -11.75 17.73 -1.40
C TYR A 28 -10.93 18.50 -0.37
N ASP A 29 -11.49 18.65 0.83
CA ASP A 29 -10.72 19.05 2.00
C ASP A 29 -9.84 17.87 2.42
N SER A 30 -8.56 17.95 2.04
CA SER A 30 -7.64 16.82 2.12
C SER A 30 -6.86 16.85 3.43
N CYS A 31 -7.07 15.86 4.29
CA CYS A 31 -6.29 15.66 5.51
C CYS A 31 -5.30 14.50 5.31
N PHE A 32 -4.00 14.77 5.40
CA PHE A 32 -2.94 13.77 5.25
C PHE A 32 -2.42 13.34 6.63
N ILE A 33 -2.62 12.07 6.98
CA ILE A 33 -2.09 11.50 8.22
C ILE A 33 -0.84 10.69 7.86
N TRP A 34 0.32 11.16 8.31
CA TRP A 34 1.57 10.42 8.20
C TRP A 34 1.75 9.52 9.41
N ILE A 35 1.77 8.20 9.18
CA ILE A 35 2.04 7.20 10.22
C ILE A 35 3.51 6.80 10.10
N TYR A 36 4.35 7.29 11.01
CA TYR A 36 5.74 6.85 11.12
C TYR A 36 5.83 5.69 12.13
N ILE A 37 6.57 4.65 11.76
CA ILE A 37 6.81 3.49 12.62
C ILE A 37 8.32 3.22 12.57
N GLU A 38 8.89 2.94 13.73
CA GLU A 38 10.30 2.56 13.84
C GLU A 38 10.59 1.29 13.04
N GLN A 39 11.76 1.24 12.39
CA GLN A 39 12.04 0.25 11.36
C GLN A 39 12.09 -1.18 11.92
N SER A 40 12.61 -1.39 13.14
CA SER A 40 12.64 -2.72 13.77
C SER A 40 11.23 -3.25 14.04
N VAL A 41 10.30 -2.39 14.49
CA VAL A 41 8.89 -2.73 14.69
C VAL A 41 8.20 -3.05 13.36
N MET A 42 8.50 -2.29 12.31
CA MET A 42 7.96 -2.53 10.98
C MET A 42 8.43 -3.88 10.42
N ASN A 43 9.74 -4.13 10.44
CA ASN A 43 10.34 -5.36 9.92
C ASN A 43 9.76 -6.58 10.64
N ARG A 44 9.69 -6.55 11.98
CA ARG A 44 9.10 -7.65 12.76
C ARG A 44 7.66 -7.96 12.34
N ARG A 45 6.84 -6.94 12.09
CA ARG A 45 5.46 -7.13 11.63
C ARG A 45 5.37 -7.62 10.19
N VAL A 46 6.26 -7.16 9.32
CA VAL A 46 6.33 -7.62 7.93
C VAL A 46 6.74 -9.09 7.90
N ASP A 47 7.75 -9.49 8.66
CA ASP A 47 8.22 -10.87 8.75
C ASP A 47 7.10 -11.82 9.19
N THR A 48 6.39 -11.48 10.28
CA THR A 48 5.25 -12.28 10.75
C THR A 48 4.15 -12.40 9.67
N ARG A 49 3.86 -11.33 8.93
CA ARG A 49 2.87 -11.39 7.85
C ARG A 49 3.33 -12.22 6.65
N VAL A 50 4.62 -12.18 6.33
CA VAL A 50 5.20 -13.02 5.29
C VAL A 50 5.07 -14.48 5.70
N ASP A 51 5.39 -14.82 6.93
CA ASP A 51 5.24 -16.17 7.48
C ASP A 51 3.77 -16.63 7.42
N GLU A 52 2.82 -15.79 7.79
CA GLU A 52 1.38 -16.07 7.66
C GLU A 52 0.96 -16.26 6.20
N MET A 53 1.43 -15.43 5.27
CA MET A 53 1.09 -15.55 3.85
C MET A 53 1.65 -16.82 3.22
N VAL A 54 2.87 -17.21 3.59
CA VAL A 54 3.52 -18.44 3.13
C VAL A 54 2.81 -19.66 3.71
N ASN A 55 2.60 -19.69 5.03
CA ASN A 55 2.09 -20.86 5.73
C ASN A 55 0.56 -21.02 5.62
N ALA A 56 -0.20 -19.94 5.78
CA ALA A 56 -1.67 -20.01 5.80
C ALA A 56 -2.31 -19.75 4.42
N CYS A 57 -1.74 -18.86 3.60
CA CYS A 57 -2.34 -18.45 2.33
C CYS A 57 -1.72 -19.16 1.11
N ARG A 58 -0.81 -20.12 1.33
CA ARG A 58 -0.10 -20.91 0.32
C ARG A 58 0.51 -20.03 -0.78
N LEU A 59 1.17 -18.94 -0.39
CA LEU A 59 1.74 -17.95 -1.31
C LEU A 59 2.64 -18.60 -2.37
N VAL A 60 3.44 -19.60 -1.98
CA VAL A 60 4.35 -20.33 -2.88
C VAL A 60 3.59 -21.03 -4.01
N ASP A 61 2.42 -21.60 -3.73
CA ASP A 61 1.60 -22.27 -4.75
C ASP A 61 0.95 -21.28 -5.72
N LYS A 62 0.67 -20.05 -5.25
CA LYS A 62 0.19 -18.97 -6.11
C LYS A 62 1.30 -18.48 -7.04
N VAL A 63 2.50 -18.27 -6.51
CA VAL A 63 3.66 -17.85 -7.32
C VAL A 63 3.98 -18.92 -8.38
N ARG A 64 3.96 -20.21 -8.01
CA ARG A 64 4.20 -21.32 -8.95
C ARG A 64 3.19 -21.39 -10.11
N LYS A 65 1.96 -20.91 -9.91
CA LYS A 65 0.94 -20.82 -10.98
C LYS A 65 1.14 -19.65 -11.94
N ILE A 66 1.79 -18.58 -11.47
CA ILE A 66 2.09 -17.39 -12.28
C ILE A 66 3.45 -17.55 -12.97
N PHE A 67 4.29 -18.44 -12.44
CA PHE A 67 5.58 -18.76 -13.02
C PHE A 67 5.40 -19.57 -14.31
N ILE A 68 5.69 -18.92 -15.44
CA ILE A 68 5.81 -19.57 -16.74
C ILE A 68 7.32 -19.77 -16.96
N PRO A 69 7.84 -21.00 -16.88
CA PRO A 69 9.21 -21.26 -17.30
C PRO A 69 9.29 -21.03 -18.82
N GLU A 70 10.28 -20.24 -19.27
CA GLU A 70 10.62 -20.10 -20.69
C GLU A 70 11.09 -21.43 -21.29
#